data_AF-A0AA45C4F6-F1
#
_entry.id   AF-A0AA45C4F6-F1
#
_cell.length_a   1.000
_cell.length_b   1.000
_cell.length_c   1.000
_cell.angle_alpha   90.00
_cell.angle_beta   90.00
_cell.angle_gamma   90.00
#
_symmetry.space_group_name_H-M   'P 1'
#
loop_
_entity.id
_entity.type
_entity.pdbx_description
1 polymer ?
#
loop_
_entity_poly.entity_id
_entity_poly.type
_entity_poly.pdbx_seq_one_letter_code
_entity_poly.pdbx_strand_id
1 'polypeptide(L)'
;MNMMPFPLLSEGTLQRVNLIGAWLARNDFAAAPAAGDAELIVLAGNAVLPTVDAAARLAKESGLPLLITGGLGHSTTFLYAAVAQHPRYNHLRTTGLTEVGILARIAREFHEVPEEQIIVEEKSTNCGENARFTRELLDARGELPARAVLIQDPTMQRRTHATFTRAWRDAPTPTEWLSYPGVQPVLENGARAVQFREPSEGLWPVERYLSLVLGEIPRLRNDADGYGPAGRDFIDEVVIPSDVLNAWQALHDEPQLTSFLRHRSLA
;
A
#
# COMPACT_ATOMS: atom_id res chain seq x y z
N MET A 1 -2.11 12.19 22.23
CA MET A 1 -0.77 12.40 22.83
C MET A 1 0.06 13.18 21.83
N ASN A 2 0.62 14.33 22.23
CA ASN A 2 1.54 15.10 21.37
C ASN A 2 2.80 14.25 21.15
N MET A 3 2.86 13.49 20.07
CA MET A 3 4.08 12.81 19.66
C MET A 3 5.12 13.89 19.39
N MET A 4 6.24 13.88 20.11
CA MET A 4 7.34 14.79 19.81
C MET A 4 7.76 14.58 18.35
N PRO A 5 8.01 15.67 17.59
CA PRO A 5 8.36 15.57 16.18
C PRO A 5 9.55 14.63 15.93
N PHE A 6 9.55 13.94 14.79
CA PHE A 6 10.65 13.05 14.42
C PHE A 6 11.94 13.88 14.20
N PRO A 7 13.07 13.51 14.81
CA PRO A 7 14.30 14.30 14.74
C PRO A 7 14.84 14.38 13.31
N LEU A 8 15.56 15.46 12.99
CA LEU A 8 16.21 15.61 11.69
C LEU A 8 17.14 14.43 11.40
N LEU A 9 17.17 14.01 10.14
CA LEU A 9 18.02 12.92 9.67
C LEU A 9 19.20 13.46 8.85
N SER A 10 20.28 12.68 8.77
CA SER A 10 21.37 13.02 7.85
C SER A 10 20.86 12.98 6.40
N GLU A 11 21.49 13.74 5.51
CA GLU A 11 21.13 13.73 4.08
C GLU A 11 21.27 12.32 3.50
N GLY A 12 22.33 11.58 3.86
CA GLY A 12 22.53 10.20 3.42
C GLY A 12 21.43 9.26 3.91
N THR A 13 20.93 9.45 5.13
CA THR A 13 19.81 8.66 5.68
C THR A 13 18.52 8.94 4.91
N LEU A 14 18.21 10.21 4.64
CA LEU A 14 17.05 10.59 3.82
C LEU A 14 17.14 10.02 2.40
N GLN A 15 18.30 10.13 1.74
CA GLN A 15 18.53 9.58 0.41
C GLN A 15 18.28 8.06 0.38
N ARG A 16 18.79 7.31 1.37
CA ARG A 16 18.56 5.86 1.48
C ARG A 16 17.09 5.52 1.70
N VAL A 17 16.40 6.21 2.60
CA VAL A 17 14.97 5.98 2.84
C VAL A 17 14.14 6.28 1.59
N ASN A 18 14.43 7.39 0.91
CA ASN A 18 13.72 7.79 -0.31
C ASN A 18 14.00 6.82 -1.48
N LEU A 19 15.22 6.30 -1.60
CA LEU A 19 15.56 5.27 -2.58
C LEU A 19 14.73 3.99 -2.36
N ILE A 20 14.69 3.49 -1.12
CA ILE A 20 13.94 2.27 -0.81
C ILE A 20 12.44 2.53 -0.97
N GLY A 21 11.94 3.67 -0.50
CA GLY A 21 10.53 4.07 -0.63
C GLY A 21 10.07 4.15 -2.09
N ALA A 22 10.88 4.76 -2.97
CA ALA A 22 10.63 4.79 -4.41
C ALA A 22 10.64 3.40 -5.04
N TRP A 23 11.56 2.53 -4.61
CA TRP A 23 11.59 1.17 -5.10
C TRP A 23 10.36 0.35 -4.62
N LEU A 24 9.95 0.46 -3.36
CA LEU A 24 8.78 -0.23 -2.80
C LEU A 24 7.47 0.21 -3.46
N ALA A 25 7.35 1.52 -3.74
CA ALA A 25 6.21 2.14 -4.41
C ALA A 25 6.20 1.85 -5.93
N ARG A 26 6.26 0.57 -6.30
CA ARG A 26 6.24 0.13 -7.70
C ARG A 26 5.10 0.83 -8.43
N ASN A 27 5.46 1.62 -9.44
CA ASN A 27 4.51 2.32 -10.28
C ASN A 27 4.89 2.05 -11.73
N ASP A 28 3.96 1.44 -12.47
CA ASP A 28 4.16 1.09 -13.88
C ASP A 28 3.73 2.23 -14.82
N PHE A 29 3.26 3.36 -14.27
CA PHE A 29 2.74 4.49 -15.04
C PHE A 29 3.49 5.81 -14.78
N ALA A 30 3.71 6.57 -15.85
CA ALA A 30 4.27 7.93 -15.77
C ALA A 30 3.25 8.99 -15.34
N ALA A 31 1.96 8.70 -15.52
CA ALA A 31 0.82 9.53 -15.13
C ALA A 31 -0.28 8.62 -14.55
N ALA A 32 -1.43 9.17 -14.16
CA ALA A 32 -2.58 8.33 -13.77
C ALA A 32 -2.98 7.40 -14.94
N PRO A 33 -3.35 6.13 -14.67
CA PRO A 33 -3.78 5.20 -15.72
C PRO A 33 -4.97 5.75 -16.52
N ALA A 34 -5.00 5.48 -17.82
CA ALA A 34 -6.12 5.78 -18.69
C ALA A 34 -7.14 4.64 -18.70
N ALA A 35 -8.38 4.93 -19.11
CA ALA A 35 -9.46 3.92 -19.16
C ALA A 35 -9.16 2.71 -20.06
N GLY A 36 -8.25 2.84 -21.04
CA GLY A 36 -7.83 1.74 -21.91
C GLY A 36 -6.65 0.91 -21.39
N ASP A 37 -6.08 1.27 -20.24
CA ASP A 37 -4.91 0.58 -19.68
C ASP A 37 -5.27 -0.69 -18.91
N ALA A 38 -6.52 -0.81 -18.45
CA ALA A 38 -6.99 -1.96 -17.68
C ALA A 38 -8.50 -2.13 -17.77
N GLU A 39 -8.98 -3.27 -17.27
CA GLU A 39 -10.40 -3.64 -17.23
C GLU A 39 -10.94 -3.62 -15.80
N LEU A 40 -10.04 -3.58 -14.80
CA LEU A 40 -10.37 -3.63 -13.38
C LEU A 40 -9.37 -2.80 -12.57
N ILE A 41 -9.86 -2.11 -11.55
CA ILE A 41 -9.06 -1.50 -10.50
C ILE A 41 -9.23 -2.32 -9.23
N VAL A 42 -8.13 -2.74 -8.61
CA VAL A 42 -8.13 -3.44 -7.33
C VAL A 42 -7.47 -2.56 -6.27
N LEU A 43 -8.25 -2.06 -5.32
CA LEU A 43 -7.78 -1.36 -4.14
C LEU A 43 -7.63 -2.36 -2.99
N ALA A 44 -6.40 -2.65 -2.60
CA ALA A 44 -6.13 -3.45 -1.41
C ALA A 44 -6.21 -2.58 -0.14
N GLY A 45 -6.77 -3.15 0.93
CA GLY A 45 -7.01 -2.46 2.20
C GLY A 45 -5.74 -1.82 2.78
N ASN A 46 -5.83 -0.51 3.06
CA ASN A 46 -4.76 0.29 3.66
C ASN A 46 -5.29 1.56 4.34
N ALA A 47 -4.38 2.30 4.97
CA ALA A 47 -4.66 3.52 5.73
C ALA A 47 -4.13 4.81 5.06
N VAL A 48 -3.69 4.74 3.80
CA VAL A 48 -3.05 5.85 3.08
C VAL A 48 -4.12 6.56 2.26
N LEU A 49 -4.69 7.63 2.82
CA LEU A 49 -5.87 8.25 2.22
C LEU A 49 -5.61 8.82 0.81
N PRO A 50 -4.44 9.40 0.47
CA PRO A 50 -4.13 9.78 -0.91
C PRO A 50 -4.14 8.60 -1.91
N THR A 51 -3.76 7.40 -1.49
CA THR A 51 -3.83 6.18 -2.31
C THR A 51 -5.29 5.77 -2.52
N VAL A 52 -6.12 5.84 -1.49
CA VAL A 52 -7.57 5.58 -1.58
C VAL A 52 -8.23 6.59 -2.52
N ASP A 53 -7.88 7.86 -2.40
CA ASP A 53 -8.37 8.93 -3.26
C ASP A 53 -7.94 8.75 -4.72
N ALA A 54 -6.73 8.25 -4.96
CA ALA A 54 -6.26 7.93 -6.31
C ALA A 54 -7.07 6.78 -6.94
N ALA A 55 -7.36 5.71 -6.18
CA ALA A 55 -8.18 4.60 -6.66
C ALA A 55 -9.61 5.04 -6.97
N ALA A 56 -10.23 5.79 -6.06
CA ALA A 56 -11.61 6.24 -6.23
C ALA A 56 -11.76 7.23 -7.39
N ARG A 57 -10.84 8.18 -7.54
CA ARG A 57 -10.82 9.07 -8.72
C ARG A 57 -10.60 8.32 -10.01
N LEU A 58 -9.65 7.38 -10.04
CA LEU A 58 -9.39 6.58 -11.23
C LEU A 58 -10.65 5.80 -11.65
N ALA A 59 -11.36 5.17 -10.71
CA ALA A 59 -12.61 4.47 -10.99
C ALA A 59 -13.68 5.44 -11.52
N LYS A 60 -13.88 6.57 -10.84
CA LYS A 60 -14.86 7.59 -11.23
C LYS A 60 -14.63 8.13 -12.64
N GLU A 61 -13.38 8.46 -12.96
CA GLU A 61 -13.00 9.10 -14.23
C GLU A 61 -12.97 8.10 -15.39
N SER A 62 -12.54 6.86 -15.15
CA SER A 62 -12.45 5.82 -16.19
C SER A 62 -13.77 5.06 -16.42
N GLY A 63 -14.64 5.00 -15.42
CA GLY A 63 -15.83 4.16 -15.43
C GLY A 63 -15.55 2.66 -15.19
N LEU A 64 -14.32 2.29 -14.87
CA LEU A 64 -13.94 0.90 -14.61
C LEU A 64 -14.48 0.40 -13.26
N PRO A 65 -14.75 -0.91 -13.12
CA PRO A 65 -15.06 -1.49 -11.82
C PRO A 65 -13.92 -1.28 -10.81
N LEU A 66 -14.29 -0.89 -9.59
CA LEU A 66 -13.41 -0.76 -8.44
C LEU A 66 -13.67 -1.90 -7.47
N LEU A 67 -12.81 -2.90 -7.49
CA LEU A 67 -12.80 -3.96 -6.48
C LEU A 67 -11.98 -3.52 -5.27
N ILE A 68 -12.58 -3.53 -4.10
CA ILE A 68 -11.93 -3.24 -2.83
C ILE A 68 -11.83 -4.54 -2.05
N THR A 69 -10.61 -4.92 -1.65
CA THR A 69 -10.32 -6.16 -0.91
C THR A 69 -9.64 -5.87 0.42
N GLY A 70 -10.25 -6.34 1.51
CA GLY A 70 -9.75 -6.13 2.88
C GLY A 70 -10.84 -6.27 3.94
N GLY A 71 -10.67 -7.22 4.86
CA GLY A 71 -11.52 -7.40 6.03
C GLY A 71 -11.00 -6.66 7.26
N LEU A 72 -10.79 -7.42 8.35
CA LEU A 72 -10.17 -6.94 9.59
C LEU A 72 -8.74 -7.50 9.67
N GLY A 73 -7.76 -6.61 9.73
CA GLY A 73 -6.34 -6.97 9.71
C GLY A 73 -5.45 -5.95 10.42
N HIS A 74 -4.14 -6.09 10.20
CA HIS A 74 -3.12 -5.27 10.87
C HIS A 74 -3.20 -3.77 10.53
N SER A 75 -3.84 -3.41 9.41
CA SER A 75 -3.97 -2.02 8.95
C SER A 75 -5.26 -1.34 9.45
N THR A 76 -6.22 -2.10 9.98
CA THR A 76 -7.57 -1.61 10.26
C THR A 76 -7.59 -0.47 11.28
N THR A 77 -6.87 -0.63 12.40
CA THR A 77 -6.79 0.43 13.42
C THR A 77 -6.05 1.67 12.93
N PHE A 78 -5.09 1.51 12.01
CA PHE A 78 -4.42 2.64 11.38
C PHE A 78 -5.35 3.38 10.43
N LEU A 79 -6.20 2.67 9.67
CA LEU A 79 -7.22 3.30 8.83
C LEU A 79 -8.25 4.06 9.68
N TYR A 80 -8.67 3.50 10.82
CA TYR A 80 -9.56 4.21 11.74
C TYR A 80 -8.96 5.53 12.22
N ALA A 81 -7.68 5.51 12.61
CA ALA A 81 -6.96 6.70 13.06
C ALA A 81 -6.77 7.72 11.93
N ALA A 82 -6.39 7.27 10.73
CA ALA A 82 -6.21 8.14 9.57
C ALA A 82 -7.52 8.86 9.21
N VAL A 83 -8.64 8.14 9.14
CA VAL A 83 -9.96 8.73 8.86
C VAL A 83 -10.36 9.72 9.95
N ALA A 84 -10.19 9.37 11.22
CA ALA A 84 -10.56 10.25 12.34
C ALA A 84 -9.75 11.57 12.38
N GLN A 85 -8.51 11.56 11.88
CA GLN A 85 -7.65 12.75 11.83
C GLN A 85 -7.82 13.56 10.54
N HIS A 86 -8.40 12.96 9.49
CA HIS A 86 -8.51 13.60 8.18
C HIS A 86 -9.56 14.72 8.18
N PRO A 87 -9.25 15.93 7.68
CA PRO A 87 -10.19 17.05 7.74
C PRO A 87 -11.47 16.79 6.95
N ARG A 88 -11.38 16.00 5.86
CA ARG A 88 -12.52 15.65 5.02
C ARG A 88 -13.31 14.45 5.53
N TYR A 89 -12.66 13.45 6.13
CA TYR A 89 -13.27 12.14 6.42
C TYR A 89 -13.60 11.91 7.90
N ASN A 90 -13.19 12.81 8.80
CA ASN A 90 -13.36 12.67 10.26
C ASN A 90 -14.79 12.45 10.77
N HIS A 91 -15.82 12.72 9.96
CA HIS A 91 -17.22 12.48 10.31
C HIS A 91 -17.70 11.06 9.96
N LEU A 92 -16.88 10.27 9.24
CA LEU A 92 -17.17 8.86 8.98
C LEU A 92 -17.03 8.05 10.26
N ARG A 93 -18.10 7.35 10.63
CA ARG A 93 -18.05 6.30 11.66
C ARG A 93 -17.24 5.12 11.14
N THR A 94 -16.14 4.79 11.81
CA THR A 94 -15.21 3.72 11.43
C THR A 94 -15.25 2.50 12.35
N THR A 95 -15.52 2.70 13.64
CA THR A 95 -15.43 1.62 14.64
C THR A 95 -16.40 0.48 14.32
N GLY A 96 -15.86 -0.74 14.24
CA GLY A 96 -16.64 -1.95 13.95
C GLY A 96 -16.86 -2.23 12.47
N LEU A 97 -16.35 -1.37 11.57
CA LEU A 97 -16.36 -1.62 10.13
C LEU A 97 -15.08 -2.32 9.67
N THR A 98 -15.22 -3.15 8.63
CA THR A 98 -14.11 -3.68 7.84
C THR A 98 -13.34 -2.55 7.14
N GLU A 99 -12.11 -2.82 6.71
CA GLU A 99 -11.36 -1.87 5.87
C GLU A 99 -12.18 -1.52 4.63
N VAL A 100 -12.70 -2.53 3.93
CA VAL A 100 -13.57 -2.34 2.76
C VAL A 100 -14.81 -1.51 3.06
N GLY A 101 -15.49 -1.74 4.19
CA GLY A 101 -16.66 -0.96 4.58
C GLY A 101 -16.36 0.53 4.74
N ILE A 102 -15.14 0.90 5.16
CA ILE A 102 -14.70 2.31 5.23
C ILE A 102 -14.30 2.82 3.84
N LEU A 103 -13.49 2.07 3.11
CA LEU A 103 -12.95 2.48 1.81
C LEU A 103 -14.06 2.63 0.74
N ALA A 104 -15.04 1.74 0.73
CA ALA A 104 -16.21 1.83 -0.15
C ALA A 104 -17.05 3.07 0.16
N ARG A 105 -17.18 3.44 1.44
CA ARG A 105 -17.84 4.69 1.84
C ARG A 105 -17.07 5.91 1.39
N ILE A 106 -15.74 5.91 1.48
CA ILE A 106 -14.92 7.01 0.94
C ILE A 106 -15.14 7.14 -0.57
N ALA A 107 -15.06 6.03 -1.32
CA ALA A 107 -15.26 6.02 -2.77
C ALA A 107 -16.65 6.57 -3.16
N ARG A 108 -17.71 6.11 -2.50
CA ARG A 108 -19.08 6.51 -2.79
C ARG A 108 -19.43 7.92 -2.31
N GLU A 109 -19.18 8.23 -1.04
CA GLU A 109 -19.67 9.46 -0.39
C GLU A 109 -18.82 10.69 -0.74
N PHE A 110 -17.55 10.51 -1.15
CA PHE A 110 -16.62 11.61 -1.38
C PHE A 110 -16.05 11.69 -2.79
N HIS A 111 -16.00 10.58 -3.53
CA HIS A 111 -15.55 10.56 -4.91
C HIS A 111 -16.68 10.24 -5.90
N GLU A 112 -17.90 10.06 -5.38
CA GLU A 112 -19.11 9.83 -6.16
C GLU A 112 -18.98 8.64 -7.13
N VAL A 113 -18.17 7.64 -6.77
CA VAL A 113 -18.07 6.39 -7.51
C VAL A 113 -19.44 5.69 -7.46
N PRO A 114 -20.06 5.39 -8.62
CA PRO A 114 -21.37 4.72 -8.66
C PRO A 114 -21.34 3.36 -7.94
N GLU A 115 -22.42 3.01 -7.25
CA GLU A 115 -22.53 1.77 -6.47
C GLU A 115 -22.30 0.54 -7.36
N GLU A 116 -22.79 0.59 -8.61
CA GLU A 116 -22.62 -0.48 -9.60
C GLU A 116 -21.16 -0.70 -10.06
N GLN A 117 -20.27 0.28 -9.84
CA GLN A 117 -18.83 0.11 -10.09
C GLN A 117 -18.11 -0.55 -8.91
N ILE A 118 -18.66 -0.50 -7.70
CA ILE A 118 -17.96 -0.94 -6.49
C ILE A 118 -18.21 -2.43 -6.26
N ILE A 119 -17.12 -3.19 -6.20
CA ILE A 119 -17.11 -4.62 -5.86
C ILE A 119 -16.39 -4.77 -4.52
N VAL A 120 -16.97 -5.50 -3.57
CA VAL A 120 -16.44 -5.63 -2.22
C VAL A 120 -16.03 -7.06 -1.87
N GLU A 121 -14.84 -7.22 -1.30
CA GLU A 121 -14.32 -8.47 -0.74
C GLU A 121 -13.87 -8.23 0.71
N GLU A 122 -14.69 -8.65 1.69
CA GLU A 122 -14.51 -8.28 3.11
C GLU A 122 -13.94 -9.38 4.01
N LYS A 123 -13.58 -10.55 3.46
CA LYS A 123 -13.18 -11.73 4.25
C LYS A 123 -11.68 -11.79 4.50
N SER A 124 -10.87 -11.14 3.67
CA SER A 124 -9.42 -11.21 3.74
C SER A 124 -8.84 -10.55 5.01
N THR A 125 -7.84 -11.18 5.60
CA THR A 125 -7.15 -10.68 6.81
C THR A 125 -5.68 -10.34 6.57
N ASN A 126 -5.16 -10.68 5.39
CA ASN A 126 -3.76 -10.45 5.01
C ASN A 126 -3.61 -10.38 3.48
N CYS A 127 -2.46 -9.89 3.02
CA CYS A 127 -2.17 -9.66 1.61
C CYS A 127 -2.34 -10.90 0.70
N GLY A 128 -2.00 -12.10 1.20
CA GLY A 128 -2.20 -13.34 0.47
C GLY A 128 -3.67 -13.69 0.29
N GLU A 129 -4.48 -13.47 1.33
CA GLU A 129 -5.93 -13.62 1.26
C GLU A 129 -6.58 -12.57 0.37
N ASN A 130 -6.10 -11.31 0.38
CA ASN A 130 -6.60 -10.30 -0.55
C ASN A 130 -6.49 -10.79 -2.00
N ALA A 131 -5.32 -11.32 -2.38
CA ALA A 131 -5.09 -11.84 -3.72
C ALA A 131 -5.96 -13.06 -4.03
N ARG A 132 -6.04 -14.03 -3.11
CA ARG A 132 -6.81 -15.27 -3.30
C ARG A 132 -8.32 -15.01 -3.37
N PHE A 133 -8.87 -14.24 -2.42
CA PHE A 133 -10.31 -13.99 -2.37
C PHE A 133 -10.77 -13.06 -3.49
N THR A 134 -9.92 -12.13 -3.95
CA THR A 134 -10.19 -11.38 -5.18
C THR A 134 -10.36 -12.32 -6.38
N ARG A 135 -9.52 -13.36 -6.49
CA ARG A 135 -9.63 -14.37 -7.56
C ARG A 135 -10.93 -15.16 -7.45
N GLU A 136 -11.19 -15.73 -6.27
CA GLU A 136 -12.39 -16.55 -6.02
C GLU A 136 -13.67 -15.74 -6.31
N LEU A 137 -13.69 -14.45 -5.97
CA LEU A 137 -14.81 -13.56 -6.23
C LEU A 137 -15.01 -13.31 -7.74
N LEU A 138 -13.95 -13.02 -8.48
CA LEU A 138 -14.04 -12.73 -9.92
C LEU A 138 -14.32 -13.99 -10.75
N ASP A 139 -13.74 -15.14 -10.34
CA ASP A 139 -14.05 -16.47 -10.90
C ASP A 139 -15.55 -16.77 -10.77
N ALA A 140 -16.12 -16.57 -9.57
CA ALA A 140 -17.55 -16.80 -9.32
C ALA A 140 -18.48 -15.88 -10.13
N ARG A 141 -17.98 -14.71 -10.55
CA ARG A 141 -18.71 -13.74 -11.39
C ARG A 141 -18.49 -13.97 -12.89
N GLY A 142 -17.50 -14.77 -13.28
CA GLY A 142 -17.09 -14.89 -14.68
C GLY A 142 -16.44 -13.62 -15.23
N GLU A 143 -15.88 -12.78 -14.36
CA GLU A 143 -15.33 -11.45 -14.66
C GLU A 143 -13.79 -11.45 -14.49
N LEU A 144 -13.09 -12.36 -15.16
CA LEU A 144 -11.62 -12.41 -15.10
C LEU A 144 -11.00 -11.37 -16.04
N PRO A 145 -10.30 -10.34 -15.52
CA PRO A 145 -9.69 -9.34 -16.37
C PRO A 145 -8.41 -9.87 -17.03
N ALA A 146 -8.17 -9.50 -18.28
CA ALA A 146 -6.88 -9.67 -18.93
C ALA A 146 -5.83 -8.69 -18.38
N ARG A 147 -6.26 -7.50 -17.94
CA ARG A 147 -5.38 -6.44 -17.40
C ARG A 147 -6.04 -5.75 -16.21
N ALA A 148 -5.34 -5.63 -15.10
CA ALA A 148 -5.87 -5.01 -13.89
C ALA A 148 -4.83 -4.12 -13.18
N VAL A 149 -5.28 -2.97 -12.64
CA VAL A 149 -4.44 -2.06 -11.85
C VAL A 149 -4.56 -2.39 -10.38
N LEU A 150 -3.45 -2.76 -9.75
CA LEU A 150 -3.31 -2.91 -8.31
C LEU A 150 -2.93 -1.56 -7.68
N ILE A 151 -3.74 -1.14 -6.73
CA ILE A 151 -3.53 0.08 -5.92
C ILE A 151 -3.43 -0.33 -4.46
N GLN A 152 -2.32 0.03 -3.83
CA GLN A 152 -2.03 -0.29 -2.44
C GLN A 152 -1.16 0.80 -1.81
N ASP A 153 -1.10 0.79 -0.47
CA ASP A 153 -0.08 1.47 0.33
C ASP A 153 1.29 1.43 -0.38
N PRO A 154 1.91 2.58 -0.69
CA PRO A 154 3.17 2.64 -1.43
C PRO A 154 4.28 1.76 -0.85
N THR A 155 4.34 1.58 0.48
CA THR A 155 5.36 0.74 1.12
C THR A 155 5.13 -0.76 0.82
N MET A 156 3.88 -1.18 0.60
CA MET A 156 3.49 -2.57 0.39
C MET A 156 3.15 -2.88 -1.08
N GLN A 157 3.18 -1.90 -1.97
CA GLN A 157 2.77 -2.02 -3.37
C GLN A 157 3.53 -3.12 -4.11
N ARG A 158 4.87 -3.13 -4.04
CA ARG A 158 5.69 -4.17 -4.70
C ARG A 158 5.40 -5.58 -4.18
N ARG A 159 5.26 -5.75 -2.85
CA ARG A 159 4.91 -7.05 -2.28
C ARG A 159 3.52 -7.50 -2.71
N THR A 160 2.57 -6.57 -2.76
CA THR A 160 1.20 -6.86 -3.19
C THR A 160 1.17 -7.30 -4.65
N HIS A 161 1.89 -6.61 -5.53
CA HIS A 161 2.08 -7.04 -6.92
C HIS A 161 2.61 -8.49 -7.00
N ALA A 162 3.72 -8.79 -6.32
CA ALA A 162 4.31 -10.13 -6.33
C ALA A 162 3.38 -11.20 -5.71
N THR A 163 2.53 -10.81 -4.75
CA THR A 163 1.52 -11.69 -4.14
C THR A 163 0.41 -12.04 -5.12
N PHE A 164 -0.13 -11.04 -5.82
CA PHE A 164 -1.17 -11.24 -6.84
C PHE A 164 -0.63 -12.11 -7.99
N THR A 165 0.57 -11.82 -8.51
CA THR A 165 1.22 -12.67 -9.51
C THR A 165 1.35 -14.12 -9.04
N ARG A 166 1.81 -14.35 -7.80
CA ARG A 166 1.97 -15.72 -7.25
C ARG A 166 0.65 -16.47 -7.09
N ALA A 167 -0.39 -15.80 -6.59
CA ALA A 167 -1.69 -16.40 -6.30
C ALA A 167 -2.53 -16.65 -7.57
N TRP A 168 -2.28 -15.87 -8.63
CA TRP A 168 -3.01 -15.96 -9.90
C TRP A 168 -2.25 -16.70 -11.00
N ARG A 169 -1.04 -17.19 -10.74
CA ARG A 169 -0.21 -17.90 -11.74
C ARG A 169 -0.90 -19.11 -12.39
N ASP A 170 -1.83 -19.74 -11.68
CA ASP A 170 -2.58 -20.93 -12.13
C ASP A 170 -4.00 -20.55 -12.62
N ALA A 171 -4.24 -19.28 -12.96
CA ALA A 171 -5.49 -18.85 -13.59
C ALA A 171 -5.56 -19.38 -15.04
N PRO A 172 -6.75 -19.78 -15.55
CA PRO A 172 -6.89 -20.29 -16.92
C PRO A 172 -6.40 -19.29 -17.98
N THR A 173 -6.64 -18.00 -17.73
CA THR A 173 -6.14 -16.89 -18.53
C THR A 173 -5.22 -16.04 -17.65
N PRO A 174 -3.96 -15.79 -18.04
CA PRO A 174 -3.08 -14.91 -17.30
C PRO A 174 -3.61 -13.47 -17.26
N THR A 175 -3.68 -12.90 -16.06
CA THR A 175 -3.94 -11.47 -15.86
C THR A 175 -2.62 -10.72 -15.84
N GLU A 176 -2.50 -9.66 -16.63
CA GLU A 176 -1.44 -8.67 -16.50
C GLU A 176 -1.75 -7.74 -15.32
N TRP A 177 -0.93 -7.82 -14.27
CA TRP A 177 -1.02 -6.93 -13.13
C TRP A 177 -0.16 -5.69 -13.35
N LEU A 178 -0.78 -4.52 -13.32
CA LEU A 178 -0.13 -3.21 -13.35
C LEU A 178 -0.19 -2.59 -11.95
N SER A 179 0.75 -1.74 -11.58
CA SER A 179 0.80 -1.12 -10.25
C SER A 179 0.73 0.39 -10.31
N TYR A 180 -0.12 0.97 -9.48
CA TYR A 180 -0.30 2.41 -9.35
C TYR A 180 -0.64 2.77 -7.90
N PRO A 181 0.35 3.14 -7.06
CA PRO A 181 0.10 3.43 -5.64
C PRO A 181 -0.58 4.80 -5.41
N GLY A 182 -0.75 5.61 -6.47
CA GLY A 182 -1.39 6.93 -6.43
C GLY A 182 -0.56 8.07 -5.85
N VAL A 183 0.41 7.75 -4.97
CA VAL A 183 1.31 8.72 -4.35
C VAL A 183 2.72 8.14 -4.23
N GLN A 184 3.72 8.99 -4.38
CA GLN A 184 5.12 8.66 -4.14
C GLN A 184 5.60 9.39 -2.87
N PRO A 185 5.74 8.70 -1.73
CA PRO A 185 6.22 9.34 -0.52
C PRO A 185 7.69 9.73 -0.66
N VAL A 186 8.01 10.94 -0.22
CA VAL A 186 9.38 11.47 -0.13
C VAL A 186 9.53 12.16 1.21
N LEU A 187 10.52 11.75 2.00
CA LEU A 187 10.89 12.44 3.23
C LEU A 187 11.91 13.54 2.96
N GLU A 188 11.79 14.62 3.72
CA GLU A 188 12.77 15.70 3.76
C GLU A 188 12.88 16.28 5.18
N ASN A 189 13.99 16.95 5.46
CA ASN A 189 14.13 17.72 6.69
C ASN A 189 13.37 19.04 6.56
N GLY A 190 12.35 19.22 7.38
CA GLY A 190 11.74 20.53 7.61
C GLY A 190 12.58 21.38 8.58
N ALA A 191 12.02 22.51 9.02
CA ALA A 191 12.74 23.46 9.89
C ALA A 191 13.14 22.88 11.25
N ARG A 192 12.40 21.90 11.77
CA ARG A 192 12.62 21.32 13.12
C ARG A 192 12.50 19.80 13.19
N ALA A 193 12.00 19.17 12.12
CA ALA A 193 11.61 17.77 12.12
C ALA A 193 11.67 17.19 10.71
N VAL A 194 11.81 15.87 10.60
CA VAL A 194 11.54 15.19 9.33
C VAL A 194 10.05 15.26 9.03
N GLN A 195 9.72 15.48 7.76
CA GLN A 195 8.35 15.55 7.26
C GLN A 195 8.27 14.91 5.87
N PHE A 196 7.05 14.64 5.42
CA PHE A 196 6.80 14.31 4.02
C PHE A 196 6.81 15.59 3.18
N ARG A 197 7.40 15.50 1.99
CA ARG A 197 7.11 16.45 0.92
C ARG A 197 5.65 16.33 0.51
N GLU A 198 5.02 17.45 0.20
CA GLU A 198 3.61 17.47 -0.21
C GLU A 198 3.31 16.53 -1.40
N PRO A 199 2.18 15.80 -1.38
CA PRO A 199 1.14 15.82 -0.35
C PRO A 199 1.57 15.10 0.95
N SER A 200 1.35 15.74 2.10
CA SER A 200 1.67 15.16 3.43
C SER A 200 0.42 14.72 4.23
N GLU A 201 -0.75 15.26 3.88
CA GLU A 201 -2.03 14.93 4.53
C GLU A 201 -2.46 13.49 4.24
N GLY A 202 -2.97 12.80 5.27
CA GLY A 202 -3.48 11.43 5.15
C GLY A 202 -2.40 10.36 4.92
N LEU A 203 -1.12 10.74 5.00
CA LEU A 203 0.02 9.82 5.06
C LEU A 203 0.26 9.35 6.50
N TRP A 204 1.17 8.38 6.66
CA TRP A 204 1.55 7.84 7.97
C TRP A 204 2.32 8.88 8.80
N PRO A 205 2.36 8.72 10.13
CA PRO A 205 3.44 9.26 10.93
C PRO A 205 4.81 8.80 10.37
N VAL A 206 5.83 9.66 10.42
CA VAL A 206 7.17 9.38 9.87
C VAL A 206 7.75 8.08 10.44
N GLU A 207 7.60 7.84 11.73
CA GLU A 207 8.04 6.61 12.41
C GLU A 207 7.42 5.36 11.79
N ARG A 208 6.13 5.42 11.49
CA ARG A 208 5.38 4.30 10.94
C ARG A 208 5.86 4.00 9.52
N TYR A 209 6.02 5.04 8.71
CA TYR A 209 6.55 4.89 7.35
C TYR A 209 7.97 4.28 7.36
N LEU A 210 8.87 4.78 8.20
CA LEU A 210 10.23 4.22 8.34
C LEU A 210 10.20 2.76 8.79
N SER A 211 9.33 2.41 9.75
CA SER A 211 9.15 1.03 10.20
C SER A 211 8.62 0.11 9.08
N LEU A 212 7.72 0.61 8.22
CA LEU A 212 7.20 -0.15 7.08
C LEU A 212 8.28 -0.36 6.02
N VAL A 213 8.99 0.71 5.63
CA VAL A 213 10.10 0.65 4.66
C VAL A 213 11.16 -0.37 5.08
N LEU A 214 11.60 -0.34 6.34
CA LEU A 214 12.59 -1.29 6.85
C LEU A 214 12.05 -2.72 6.97
N GLY A 215 10.76 -2.88 7.25
CA GLY A 215 10.11 -4.18 7.44
C GLY A 215 9.78 -4.92 6.14
N GLU A 216 9.65 -4.21 5.02
CA GLU A 216 9.28 -4.82 3.73
C GLU A 216 10.46 -5.49 3.02
N ILE A 217 11.69 -4.97 3.16
CA ILE A 217 12.85 -5.54 2.48
C ILE A 217 13.13 -7.00 2.90
N PRO A 218 13.15 -7.37 4.20
CA PRO A 218 13.29 -8.77 4.60
C PRO A 218 12.22 -9.69 4.01
N ARG A 219 10.98 -9.20 3.88
CA ARG A 219 9.87 -9.97 3.30
C ARG A 219 10.07 -10.20 1.80
N LEU A 220 10.61 -9.21 1.09
CA LEU A 220 10.80 -9.26 -0.36
C LEU A 220 12.04 -10.06 -0.80
N ARG A 221 12.97 -10.38 0.11
CA ARG A 221 14.14 -11.20 -0.21
C ARG A 221 13.71 -12.61 -0.61
N ASN A 222 14.42 -13.20 -1.58
CA ASN A 222 14.22 -14.59 -1.99
C ASN A 222 15.27 -15.49 -1.33
N ASP A 223 15.20 -15.60 -0.01
CA ASP A 223 16.02 -16.49 0.81
C ASP A 223 15.14 -17.22 1.84
N ALA A 224 15.75 -18.03 2.71
CA ALA A 224 15.04 -18.88 3.67
C ALA A 224 14.11 -18.12 4.64
N ASP A 225 14.36 -16.83 4.88
CA ASP A 225 13.58 -16.01 5.82
C ASP A 225 12.53 -15.14 5.09
N GLY A 226 12.69 -14.94 3.79
CA GLY A 226 11.83 -14.12 2.96
C GLY A 226 10.55 -14.81 2.47
N TYR A 227 9.72 -14.06 1.75
CA TYR A 227 8.41 -14.54 1.29
C TYR A 227 8.44 -15.16 -0.10
N GLY A 228 9.57 -15.07 -0.81
CA GLY A 228 9.74 -15.68 -2.13
C GLY A 228 9.80 -17.21 -2.10
N PRO A 229 9.93 -17.85 -3.27
CA PRO A 229 9.94 -19.31 -3.41
C PRO A 229 11.05 -20.04 -2.63
N ALA A 230 12.19 -19.38 -2.37
CA ALA A 230 13.27 -19.95 -1.56
C ALA A 230 13.02 -19.90 -0.04
N GLY A 231 11.94 -19.24 0.40
CA GLY A 231 11.54 -19.10 1.79
C GLY A 231 10.11 -19.59 1.99
N ARG A 232 9.19 -18.66 2.25
CA ARG A 232 7.78 -18.99 2.59
C ARG A 232 6.87 -19.26 1.39
N ASP A 233 7.33 -18.97 0.17
CA ASP A 233 6.57 -19.19 -1.08
C ASP A 233 5.21 -18.47 -1.15
N PHE A 234 5.10 -17.31 -0.52
CA PHE A 234 3.88 -16.48 -0.50
C PHE A 234 3.82 -15.49 -1.66
N ILE A 235 4.97 -15.09 -2.20
CA ILE A 235 5.08 -14.14 -3.31
C ILE A 235 5.96 -14.72 -4.42
N ASP A 236 5.82 -14.18 -5.62
CA ASP A 236 6.72 -14.51 -6.72
C ASP A 236 8.12 -13.94 -6.45
N GLU A 237 9.13 -14.46 -7.14
CA GLU A 237 10.50 -14.00 -6.94
C GLU A 237 10.64 -12.48 -7.19
N VAL A 238 11.27 -11.77 -6.26
CA VAL A 238 11.58 -10.35 -6.39
C VAL A 238 13.08 -10.15 -6.40
N VAL A 239 13.58 -9.62 -7.52
CA VAL A 239 14.98 -9.18 -7.64
C VAL A 239 15.13 -7.82 -6.99
N ILE A 240 15.88 -7.75 -5.88
CA ILE A 240 16.17 -6.50 -5.18
C ILE A 240 17.48 -5.92 -5.73
N PRO A 241 17.46 -4.68 -6.28
CA PRO A 241 18.67 -3.99 -6.72
C PRO A 241 19.72 -3.85 -5.62
N SER A 242 21.00 -3.95 -5.98
CA SER A 242 22.11 -3.92 -5.02
C SER A 242 22.19 -2.60 -4.24
N ASP A 243 21.86 -1.47 -4.86
CA ASP A 243 21.79 -0.15 -4.23
C ASP A 243 20.66 -0.08 -3.19
N VAL A 244 19.50 -0.67 -3.46
CA VAL A 244 18.39 -0.78 -2.50
C VAL A 244 18.77 -1.67 -1.31
N LEU A 245 19.42 -2.83 -1.55
CA LEU A 245 19.91 -3.69 -0.46
C LEU A 245 20.99 -3.02 0.38
N ASN A 246 21.95 -2.35 -0.26
CA ASN A 246 23.01 -1.60 0.44
C ASN A 246 22.42 -0.44 1.25
N ALA A 247 21.44 0.28 0.70
CA ALA A 247 20.73 1.32 1.42
C ALA A 247 19.98 0.77 2.64
N TRP A 248 19.28 -0.36 2.48
CA TRP A 248 18.58 -1.00 3.59
C TRP A 248 19.54 -1.46 4.68
N GLN A 249 20.65 -2.11 4.31
CA GLN A 249 21.67 -2.57 5.26
C GLN A 249 22.26 -1.39 6.05
N ALA A 250 22.62 -0.30 5.35
CA ALA A 250 23.16 0.90 5.99
C ALA A 250 22.15 1.56 6.96
N LEU A 251 20.85 1.55 6.64
CA LEU A 251 19.81 2.04 7.57
C LEU A 251 19.58 1.09 8.75
N HIS A 252 19.65 -0.22 8.52
CA HIS A 252 19.51 -1.23 9.56
C HIS A 252 20.64 -1.15 10.59
N ASP A 253 21.86 -0.86 10.12
CA ASP A 253 23.04 -0.74 10.97
C ASP A 253 23.17 0.64 11.65
N GLU A 254 22.27 1.58 11.36
CA GLU A 254 22.26 2.92 11.95
C GLU A 254 21.63 2.88 13.36
N PRO A 255 22.41 2.94 14.46
CA PRO A 255 21.90 2.65 15.80
C PRO A 255 20.91 3.70 16.29
N GLN A 256 21.06 4.95 15.84
CA GLN A 256 20.18 6.06 16.20
C GLN A 256 18.78 5.85 15.62
N LEU A 257 18.69 5.47 14.34
CA LEU A 257 17.42 5.21 13.67
C LEU A 257 16.73 3.96 14.26
N THR A 258 17.48 2.87 14.43
CA THR A 258 16.90 1.61 14.95
C THR A 258 16.50 1.70 16.42
N SER A 259 17.28 2.38 17.27
CA SER A 259 16.91 2.64 18.66
C SER A 259 15.63 3.47 18.76
N PHE A 260 15.54 4.55 17.96
CA PHE A 260 14.36 5.42 17.95
C PHE A 260 13.09 4.67 17.54
N LEU A 261 13.17 3.83 16.51
CA LEU A 261 12.04 3.03 16.04
C LEU A 261 11.63 1.97 17.07
N ARG A 262 12.58 1.31 17.75
CA ARG A 262 12.28 0.32 18.81
C ARG A 262 11.60 0.96 20.03
N HIS A 263 12.03 2.16 20.44
CA HIS A 263 11.46 2.82 21.60
C HIS A 263 10.05 3.37 21.38
N ARG A 264 9.69 3.72 20.14
CA ARG A 264 8.35 4.23 19.80
C ARG A 264 7.37 3.19 19.26
N SER A 265 7.82 1.99 18.89
CA SER A 265 6.93 0.88 18.53
C SER A 265 6.40 0.11 19.75
N LEU A 266 6.96 0.37 20.94
CA LEU A 266 6.51 -0.15 22.24
C LEU A 266 5.57 0.83 22.99
N ALA A 267 5.22 1.97 22.41
CA ALA A 267 4.37 3.01 22.97
C ALA A 267 3.13 3.24 22.10
#